data_AF-A0A6V7VQ87-F1
#
_entry.id   AF-A0A6V7VQ87-F1
#
_cell.length_a   1.000
_cell.length_b   1.000
_cell.length_c   1.000
_cell.angle_alpha   90.00
_cell.angle_beta   90.00
_cell.angle_gamma   90.00
#
_symmetry.space_group_name_H-M   'P 1'
#
loop_
_entity.id
_entity.type
_entity.pdbx_description
1 polymer ?
#
loop_
_entity_poly.entity_id
_entity_poly.type
_entity_poly.pdbx_seq_one_letter_code
_entity_poly.pdbx_strand_id
1 'polypeptide(L)'
;MISLPVEVQIDIFKFLSYEELYPIKLTNLYFRDFINNFEGDVPREKFYKISIGDIDRFKRDPRKLIRPNSEHFYIPLSEQLEEKLNNELETPIPLYLPDQNLDNKNIVICLSKKVYGIESQHLLQLPIFIKNKNEIKTVYYYLNKLFNCFFEYSCFGKFILNTQLINLLFGNAKHFYIQTCNLSITDNNIRNLFKFSLKRLVSELLIINFFICEADIEEYKDILLKIITSGGDNIEHIYLSFSILEGMNHDINVSLLFDRIVEYVATSRDCSKNCTYY
;
A
#
# COMPACT_ATOMS: atom_id res chain seq x y z
N MET A 1 -7.48 31.80 -11.55
CA MET A 1 -7.24 30.72 -10.59
C MET A 1 -6.35 31.18 -9.44
N ILE A 2 -5.13 31.65 -9.68
CA ILE A 2 -4.15 32.03 -8.62
C ILE A 2 -4.68 33.10 -7.65
N SER A 3 -5.58 33.98 -8.11
CA SER A 3 -6.21 35.02 -7.28
C SER A 3 -7.40 34.56 -6.45
N LEU A 4 -7.82 33.29 -6.57
CA LEU A 4 -8.94 32.73 -5.81
C LEU A 4 -8.48 32.27 -4.42
N PRO A 5 -9.36 32.27 -3.39
CA PRO A 5 -9.08 31.62 -2.12
C PRO A 5 -8.70 30.14 -2.31
N VAL A 6 -7.87 29.61 -1.43
CA VAL A 6 -7.33 28.25 -1.52
C VAL A 6 -8.45 27.22 -1.53
N GLU A 7 -9.47 27.41 -0.71
CA GLU A 7 -10.64 26.54 -0.60
C GLU A 7 -11.39 26.45 -1.93
N VAL A 8 -11.60 27.59 -2.59
CA VAL A 8 -12.26 27.65 -3.91
C VAL A 8 -11.43 26.96 -4.98
N GLN A 9 -10.10 27.08 -4.92
CA GLN A 9 -9.21 26.38 -5.86
C GLN A 9 -9.26 24.86 -5.68
N ILE A 10 -9.29 24.37 -4.44
CA ILE A 10 -9.46 22.94 -4.14
C ILE A 10 -10.80 22.45 -4.68
N ASP A 11 -11.89 23.17 -4.41
CA ASP A 11 -13.22 22.80 -4.88
C ASP A 11 -13.27 22.72 -6.40
N ILE A 12 -12.64 23.64 -7.12
CA ILE A 12 -12.51 23.55 -8.58
C ILE A 12 -11.76 22.29 -8.98
N PHE A 13 -10.62 21.99 -8.35
CA PHE A 13 -9.82 20.81 -8.70
C PHE A 13 -10.49 19.48 -8.36
N LYS A 14 -11.40 19.43 -7.38
CA LYS A 14 -12.23 18.24 -7.10
C LYS A 14 -13.13 17.84 -8.26
N PHE A 15 -13.52 18.78 -9.13
CA PHE A 15 -14.38 18.52 -10.29
C PHE A 15 -13.62 18.05 -11.54
N LEU A 16 -12.28 18.10 -11.54
CA LEU A 16 -11.48 17.71 -12.68
C LEU A 16 -11.07 16.24 -12.58
N SER A 17 -11.11 15.50 -13.69
CA SER A 17 -10.56 14.14 -13.71
C SER A 17 -9.03 14.17 -13.55
N TYR A 18 -8.43 13.02 -13.24
CA TYR A 18 -6.97 12.93 -13.19
C TYR A 18 -6.32 13.32 -14.53
N GLU A 19 -6.93 12.90 -15.65
CA GLU A 19 -6.48 13.23 -17.00
C GLU A 19 -6.53 14.74 -17.29
N GLU A 20 -7.41 15.49 -16.62
CA GLU A 20 -7.51 16.95 -16.71
C GLU A 20 -6.57 17.65 -15.72
N LEU A 21 -6.42 17.13 -14.51
CA LEU A 21 -5.52 17.67 -13.48
C LEU A 21 -4.04 17.49 -13.80
N TYR A 22 -3.69 16.35 -14.39
CA TYR A 22 -2.29 16.00 -14.64
C TYR A 22 -1.60 17.02 -15.56
N PRO A 23 -2.18 17.44 -16.71
CA PRO A 23 -1.65 18.54 -17.50
C PRO A 23 -1.53 19.85 -16.72
N ILE A 24 -2.52 20.22 -15.91
CA ILE A 24 -2.50 21.46 -15.10
C ILE A 24 -1.31 21.45 -14.14
N LYS A 25 -1.06 20.31 -13.49
CA LYS A 25 0.10 20.09 -12.61
C LYS A 25 1.44 20.31 -13.31
N LEU A 26 1.50 20.09 -14.63
CA LEU A 26 2.70 20.29 -15.43
C LEU A 26 2.86 21.72 -15.99
N THR A 27 1.82 22.55 -15.92
CA THR A 27 1.87 23.90 -16.53
C THR A 27 2.80 24.87 -15.82
N ASN A 28 2.82 24.87 -14.48
CA ASN A 28 3.71 25.73 -13.69
C ASN A 28 3.92 25.20 -12.26
N LEU A 29 4.96 25.74 -11.60
CA LEU A 29 5.35 25.34 -10.24
C LEU A 29 4.25 25.61 -9.21
N TYR A 30 3.48 26.69 -9.35
CA TYR A 30 2.39 27.02 -8.42
C TYR A 30 1.32 25.92 -8.39
N PHE A 31 0.76 25.52 -9.54
CA PHE A 31 -0.24 24.46 -9.56
C PHE A 31 0.33 23.10 -9.20
N ARG A 32 1.59 22.83 -9.56
CA ARG A 32 2.28 21.62 -9.13
C ARG A 32 2.31 21.52 -7.60
N ASP A 33 2.77 22.58 -6.95
CA ASP A 33 2.95 22.62 -5.50
C ASP A 33 1.59 22.68 -4.79
N PHE A 34 0.61 23.42 -5.34
CA PHE A 34 -0.76 23.45 -4.85
C PHE A 34 -1.42 22.06 -4.88
N ILE A 35 -1.43 21.40 -6.04
CA ILE A 35 -2.03 20.05 -6.19
C ILE A 35 -1.32 19.03 -5.31
N ASN A 36 0.00 19.14 -5.13
CA ASN A 36 0.75 18.29 -4.21
C ASN A 36 0.36 18.49 -2.74
N ASN A 37 0.05 19.73 -2.34
CA ASN A 37 -0.36 20.04 -0.97
C ASN A 37 -1.77 19.54 -0.65
N PHE A 38 -2.63 19.40 -1.66
CA PHE A 38 -4.02 18.92 -1.54
C PHE A 38 -4.24 17.56 -2.19
N GLU A 39 -3.19 16.74 -2.27
CA GLU A 39 -3.24 15.48 -3.00
C GLU A 39 -4.29 14.51 -2.46
N GLY A 40 -4.63 14.59 -1.16
CA GLY A 40 -5.71 13.81 -0.54
C GLY A 40 -7.12 14.26 -0.96
N ASP A 41 -7.26 15.50 -1.42
CA ASP A 41 -8.52 16.14 -1.75
C ASP A 41 -8.78 16.21 -3.26
N VAL A 42 -7.79 15.91 -4.10
CA VAL A 42 -7.91 15.98 -5.56
C VAL A 42 -7.94 14.59 -6.23
N PRO A 43 -8.64 14.44 -7.38
CA PRO A 43 -8.72 13.20 -8.13
C PRO A 43 -7.36 12.57 -8.51
N ARG A 44 -7.29 11.25 -8.35
CA ARG A 44 -6.09 10.41 -8.56
C ARG A 44 -6.26 9.50 -9.77
N GLU A 45 -5.15 9.04 -10.35
CA GLU A 45 -5.20 8.04 -11.42
C GLU A 45 -5.82 6.76 -10.85
N LYS A 46 -6.93 6.33 -11.46
CA LYS A 46 -7.66 5.14 -11.00
C LYS A 46 -7.10 3.88 -11.65
N PHE A 47 -6.78 2.89 -10.83
CA PHE A 47 -6.45 1.54 -11.24
C PHE A 47 -7.47 0.56 -10.65
N TYR A 48 -7.75 -0.52 -11.38
CA TYR A 48 -8.62 -1.57 -10.90
C TYR A 48 -7.96 -2.32 -9.73
N LYS A 49 -6.68 -2.70 -9.87
CA LYS A 49 -5.99 -3.45 -8.83
C LYS A 49 -4.49 -3.19 -8.77
N ILE A 50 -3.95 -3.22 -7.55
CA ILE A 50 -2.50 -3.34 -7.28
C ILE A 50 -2.21 -4.65 -6.53
N SER A 51 -1.12 -5.33 -6.90
CA SER A 51 -0.61 -6.49 -6.15
C SER A 51 0.90 -6.61 -6.31
N ILE A 52 1.55 -7.32 -5.40
CA ILE A 52 2.99 -7.60 -5.45
C ILE A 52 3.19 -9.11 -5.44
N GLY A 53 3.96 -9.62 -6.39
CA GLY A 53 4.12 -11.06 -6.57
C GLY A 53 5.32 -11.41 -7.41
N ASP A 54 5.62 -12.71 -7.47
CA ASP A 54 6.57 -13.24 -8.44
C ASP A 54 5.99 -13.13 -9.86
N ILE A 55 6.81 -12.70 -10.83
CA ILE A 55 6.46 -12.58 -12.25
C ILE A 55 5.85 -13.86 -12.81
N ASP A 56 6.25 -15.01 -12.27
CA ASP A 56 5.80 -16.33 -12.70
C ASP A 56 4.33 -16.58 -12.38
N ARG A 57 3.81 -15.98 -11.30
CA ARG A 57 2.38 -16.02 -10.98
C ARG A 57 1.54 -15.25 -11.98
N PHE A 58 2.18 -14.33 -12.69
CA PHE A 58 1.53 -13.56 -13.70
C PHE A 58 1.47 -14.38 -14.99
N LYS A 59 2.55 -14.77 -15.69
CA LYS A 59 2.66 -15.56 -16.97
C LYS A 59 1.48 -15.82 -17.96
N ARG A 60 0.22 -16.02 -17.55
CA ARG A 60 -0.95 -16.44 -18.35
C ARG A 60 -1.57 -15.38 -19.28
N ASP A 61 -1.26 -14.08 -19.15
CA ASP A 61 -1.90 -13.01 -19.94
C ASP A 61 -0.88 -12.19 -20.75
N PRO A 62 -1.27 -11.59 -21.89
CA PRO A 62 -0.45 -10.62 -22.61
C PRO A 62 -0.22 -9.39 -21.72
N ARG A 63 1.05 -9.17 -21.31
CA ARG A 63 1.40 -8.12 -20.35
C ARG A 63 2.50 -7.23 -20.86
N LYS A 64 2.41 -5.96 -20.46
CA LYS A 64 3.49 -4.99 -20.66
C LYS A 64 4.39 -5.02 -19.44
N LEU A 65 5.55 -5.67 -19.57
CA LEU A 65 6.62 -5.60 -18.58
C LEU A 65 7.34 -4.25 -18.73
N ILE A 66 7.43 -3.52 -17.62
CA ILE A 66 8.11 -2.24 -17.50
C ILE A 66 9.35 -2.49 -16.65
N ARG A 67 10.52 -2.36 -17.28
CA ARG A 67 11.83 -2.36 -16.61
C ARG A 67 12.39 -0.94 -16.69
N PRO A 68 12.30 -0.16 -15.61
CA PRO A 68 12.84 1.18 -15.61
C PRO A 68 14.34 1.18 -15.91
N ASN A 69 14.78 1.98 -16.87
CA ASN A 69 16.20 2.32 -17.00
C ASN A 69 16.49 3.52 -16.10
N SER A 70 17.46 3.37 -15.20
CA SER A 70 17.85 4.41 -14.26
C SER A 70 18.43 5.67 -14.92
N GLU A 71 18.92 5.57 -16.16
CA GLU A 71 19.54 6.68 -16.88
C GLU A 71 18.54 7.78 -17.30
N HIS A 72 17.24 7.49 -17.29
CA HIS A 72 16.22 8.40 -17.81
C HIS A 72 15.51 9.26 -16.75
N PHE A 73 15.86 9.13 -15.47
CA PHE A 73 15.15 9.81 -14.39
C PHE A 73 16.00 10.93 -13.78
N TYR A 74 15.88 12.14 -14.32
CA TYR A 74 16.38 13.35 -13.67
C TYR A 74 15.35 13.89 -12.69
N ILE A 75 15.30 13.28 -11.51
CA ILE A 75 14.50 13.80 -10.40
C ILE A 75 15.48 14.33 -9.36
N PRO A 76 15.54 15.65 -9.16
CA PRO A 76 16.31 16.20 -8.07
C PRO A 76 15.67 15.71 -6.76
N LEU A 77 16.44 14.98 -5.96
CA LEU A 77 16.09 14.72 -4.58
C LEU A 77 16.46 15.97 -3.77
N SER A 78 15.75 16.25 -2.69
CA SER A 78 16.15 17.34 -1.79
C SER A 78 17.53 17.04 -1.20
N GLU A 79 18.37 18.06 -0.98
CA GLU A 79 19.71 17.91 -0.39
C GLU A 79 19.67 17.10 0.93
N GLN A 80 18.69 17.37 1.79
CA GLN A 80 18.48 16.62 3.04
C GLN A 80 18.24 15.12 2.84
N LEU A 81 17.51 14.75 1.78
CA LEU A 81 17.25 13.35 1.44
C LEU A 81 18.49 12.72 0.82
N GLU A 82 19.22 13.44 -0.05
CA GLU A 82 20.48 12.94 -0.59
C GLU A 82 21.52 12.68 0.51
N GLU A 83 21.63 13.56 1.50
CA GLU A 83 22.52 13.40 2.65
C GLU A 83 22.13 12.16 3.48
N LYS A 84 20.84 12.01 3.82
CA LYS A 84 20.34 10.82 4.54
C LYS A 84 20.64 9.52 3.78
N LEU A 85 20.42 9.52 2.46
CA LEU A 85 20.67 8.34 1.63
C LEU A 85 22.15 7.98 1.53
N ASN A 86 23.06 8.97 1.57
CA ASN A 86 24.50 8.70 1.56
C ASN A 86 24.94 7.88 2.77
N ASN A 87 24.32 8.11 3.93
CA ASN A 87 24.66 7.44 5.17
C ASN A 87 24.06 6.03 5.26
N GLU A 88 22.89 5.80 4.67
CA GLU A 88 22.16 4.51 4.75
C GLU A 88 22.58 3.49 3.67
N LEU A 89 23.19 3.94 2.57
CA LEU A 89 23.56 3.10 1.43
C LEU A 89 24.82 2.23 1.62
N GLU A 90 25.41 2.21 2.82
CA GLU A 90 26.52 1.29 3.13
C GLU A 90 26.10 -0.18 3.01
N THR A 91 24.81 -0.47 3.19
CA THR A 91 24.25 -1.82 3.03
C THR A 91 23.09 -1.82 2.02
N PRO A 92 22.94 -2.87 1.19
CA PRO A 92 21.82 -2.96 0.26
C PRO A 92 20.47 -2.95 0.99
N ILE A 93 19.61 -1.98 0.67
CA ILE A 93 18.29 -1.84 1.31
C ILE A 93 17.27 -2.66 0.52
N PRO A 94 16.56 -3.63 1.12
CA PRO A 94 15.52 -4.38 0.41
C PRO A 94 14.31 -3.47 0.13
N LEU A 95 13.84 -3.46 -1.12
CA LEU A 95 12.60 -2.78 -1.52
C LEU A 95 11.36 -3.53 -1.02
N TYR A 96 11.44 -4.87 -0.99
CA TYR A 96 10.35 -5.74 -0.60
C TYR A 96 10.70 -6.46 0.70
N LEU A 97 9.71 -6.63 1.58
CA LEU A 97 9.80 -7.51 2.74
C LEU A 97 9.12 -8.82 2.39
N PRO A 98 9.87 -9.90 2.13
CA PRO A 98 9.30 -11.18 1.76
C PRO A 98 8.94 -12.03 2.98
N ASP A 99 8.15 -13.05 2.72
CA ASP A 99 7.90 -14.18 3.63
C ASP A 99 9.10 -15.16 3.72
N GLN A 100 9.94 -15.24 2.68
CA GLN A 100 11.07 -16.19 2.58
C GLN A 100 12.21 -15.62 1.73
N ASN A 101 13.35 -16.31 1.64
CA ASN A 101 14.54 -15.86 0.91
C ASN A 101 14.23 -15.26 -0.48
N LEU A 102 14.82 -14.08 -0.76
CA LEU A 102 14.64 -13.28 -1.98
C LEU A 102 15.46 -13.78 -3.17
N ASP A 103 16.51 -14.56 -2.91
CA ASP A 103 17.64 -14.75 -3.84
C ASP A 103 17.28 -15.33 -5.21
N ASN A 104 16.08 -15.88 -5.40
CA ASN A 104 15.63 -16.48 -6.66
C ASN A 104 14.29 -15.92 -7.19
N LYS A 105 13.77 -14.83 -6.63
CA LYS A 105 12.41 -14.37 -6.95
C LYS A 105 12.41 -13.18 -7.88
N ASN A 106 11.62 -13.25 -8.94
CA ASN A 106 11.42 -12.14 -9.87
C ASN A 106 10.23 -11.30 -9.41
N ILE A 107 10.43 -10.47 -8.39
CA ILE A 107 9.33 -9.70 -7.80
C ILE A 107 8.93 -8.53 -8.70
N VAL A 108 7.63 -8.39 -8.93
CA VAL A 108 7.01 -7.30 -9.68
C VAL A 108 5.84 -6.69 -8.94
N ILE A 109 5.60 -5.40 -9.16
CA ILE A 109 4.35 -4.72 -8.80
C ILE A 109 3.43 -4.83 -10.01
N CYS A 110 2.29 -5.51 -9.87
CA CYS A 110 1.28 -5.64 -10.91
C CYS A 110 0.20 -4.58 -10.71
N LEU A 111 0.01 -3.74 -11.71
CA LEU A 111 -1.06 -2.75 -11.81
C LEU A 111 -2.04 -3.21 -12.89
N SER A 112 -3.33 -3.16 -12.62
CA SER A 112 -4.34 -3.50 -13.61
C SER A 112 -5.32 -2.36 -13.85
N LYS A 113 -5.81 -2.29 -15.09
CA LYS A 113 -6.92 -1.42 -15.48
C LYS A 113 -8.00 -2.27 -16.14
N LYS A 114 -9.25 -2.01 -15.79
CA LYS A 114 -10.41 -2.69 -16.35
C LYS A 114 -11.14 -1.73 -17.30
N VAL A 115 -11.22 -2.10 -18.57
CA VAL A 115 -11.87 -1.30 -19.63
C VAL A 115 -12.89 -2.20 -20.32
N TYR A 116 -14.18 -1.83 -20.26
CA TYR A 116 -15.29 -2.65 -20.78
C TYR A 116 -15.29 -4.09 -20.26
N GLY A 117 -14.94 -4.30 -19.00
CA GLY A 117 -14.87 -5.62 -18.38
C GLY A 117 -13.56 -6.39 -18.61
N ILE A 118 -12.73 -5.96 -19.57
CA ILE A 118 -11.45 -6.59 -19.88
C ILE A 118 -10.36 -6.01 -18.99
N GLU A 119 -9.65 -6.86 -18.26
CA GLU A 119 -8.52 -6.48 -17.42
C GLU A 119 -7.22 -6.49 -18.24
N SER A 120 -6.51 -5.37 -18.21
CA SER A 120 -5.15 -5.24 -18.75
C SER A 120 -4.17 -5.09 -17.60
N GLN A 121 -2.98 -5.70 -17.71
CA GLN A 121 -1.99 -5.72 -16.63
C GLN A 121 -0.64 -5.15 -17.07
N HIS A 122 -0.10 -4.29 -16.23
CA HIS A 122 1.24 -3.71 -16.33
C HIS A 122 2.10 -4.25 -15.19
N LEU A 123 3.24 -4.84 -15.52
CA LEU A 123 4.17 -5.37 -14.54
C LEU A 123 5.34 -4.42 -14.40
N LEU A 124 5.49 -3.80 -13.24
CA LEU A 124 6.60 -2.93 -12.92
C LEU A 124 7.67 -3.74 -12.16
N GLN A 125 8.83 -3.92 -12.79
CA GLN A 125 9.96 -4.61 -12.19
C GLN A 125 10.97 -3.59 -11.65
N LEU A 126 10.90 -3.33 -10.34
CA LEU A 126 11.89 -2.51 -9.62
C LEU A 126 13.03 -3.37 -9.04
N PRO A 127 14.19 -2.79 -8.72
CA PRO A 127 15.27 -3.49 -8.03
C PRO A 127 14.77 -4.12 -6.71
N ILE A 128 15.17 -5.36 -6.45
CA ILE A 128 14.82 -6.06 -5.20
C ILE A 128 15.62 -5.47 -4.03
N PHE A 129 16.90 -5.21 -4.27
CA PHE A 129 17.81 -4.52 -3.36
C PHE A 129 18.30 -3.24 -4.03
N ILE A 130 18.30 -2.17 -3.26
CA ILE A 130 18.79 -0.87 -3.67
C ILE A 130 20.26 -0.79 -3.28
N LYS A 131 21.13 -0.66 -4.27
CA LYS A 131 22.60 -0.71 -4.14
C LYS A 131 23.27 0.62 -4.45
N ASN A 132 22.58 1.53 -5.11
CA ASN A 132 23.16 2.80 -5.54
C ASN A 132 22.11 3.93 -5.64
N LYS A 133 22.60 5.16 -5.78
CA LYS A 133 21.76 6.38 -5.86
C LYS A 133 20.81 6.38 -7.05
N ASN A 134 21.23 5.84 -8.19
CA ASN A 134 20.40 5.82 -9.41
C ASN A 134 19.20 4.88 -9.25
N GLU A 135 19.41 3.74 -8.58
CA GLU A 135 18.32 2.84 -8.20
C GLU A 135 17.37 3.50 -7.20
N ILE A 136 17.87 4.25 -6.21
CA ILE A 136 17.00 5.02 -5.30
C ILE A 136 16.14 6.03 -6.07
N LYS A 137 16.73 6.83 -6.96
CA LYS A 137 16.00 7.82 -7.76
C LYS A 137 14.90 7.17 -8.59
N THR A 138 15.21 6.01 -9.16
CA THR A 138 14.25 5.19 -9.90
C THR A 138 13.11 4.70 -9.00
N VAL A 139 13.43 4.09 -7.85
CA VAL A 139 12.44 3.60 -6.88
C VAL A 139 11.59 4.75 -6.35
N TYR A 140 12.20 5.87 -5.97
CA TYR A 140 11.53 7.08 -5.50
C TYR A 140 10.50 7.57 -6.53
N TYR A 141 10.88 7.66 -7.80
CA TYR A 141 9.95 8.08 -8.86
C TYR A 141 8.71 7.20 -8.94
N TYR A 142 8.91 5.89 -9.05
CA TYR A 142 7.82 4.95 -9.27
C TYR A 142 6.95 4.79 -8.02
N LEU A 143 7.55 4.72 -6.83
CA LEU A 143 6.78 4.71 -5.59
C LEU A 143 5.97 6.00 -5.43
N ASN A 144 6.55 7.17 -5.72
CA ASN A 144 5.82 8.43 -5.68
C ASN A 144 4.62 8.42 -6.65
N LYS A 145 4.79 7.87 -7.86
CA LYS A 145 3.67 7.67 -8.78
C LYS A 145 2.59 6.76 -8.20
N LEU A 146 2.99 5.62 -7.64
CA LEU A 146 2.05 4.66 -7.05
C LEU A 146 1.26 5.26 -5.88
N PHE A 147 1.92 6.04 -5.01
CA PHE A 147 1.24 6.74 -3.92
C PHE A 147 0.28 7.81 -4.41
N ASN A 148 0.45 8.33 -5.62
CA ASN A 148 -0.44 9.31 -6.22
C ASN A 148 -1.62 8.67 -7.00
N CYS A 149 -1.80 7.34 -6.90
CA CYS A 149 -2.90 6.60 -7.53
C CYS A 149 -4.00 6.24 -6.52
N PHE A 150 -5.18 5.91 -7.03
CA PHE A 150 -6.26 5.24 -6.30
C PHE A 150 -6.46 3.83 -6.88
N PHE A 151 -6.69 2.85 -6.01
CA PHE A 151 -6.89 1.45 -6.41
C PHE A 151 -8.25 0.96 -5.94
N GLU A 152 -9.06 0.32 -6.81
CA GLU A 152 -10.30 -0.32 -6.34
C GLU A 152 -9.98 -1.54 -5.46
N TYR A 153 -8.99 -2.34 -5.87
CA TYR A 153 -8.62 -3.54 -5.13
C TYR A 153 -7.12 -3.60 -4.86
N SER A 154 -6.74 -4.19 -3.73
CA SER A 154 -5.38 -4.68 -3.56
C SER A 154 -5.34 -6.06 -2.96
N CYS A 155 -4.28 -6.80 -3.27
CA CYS A 155 -3.98 -8.06 -2.61
C CYS A 155 -2.52 -8.06 -2.18
N PHE A 156 -2.30 -7.99 -0.87
CA PHE A 156 -0.99 -8.09 -0.24
C PHE A 156 -0.90 -9.39 0.55
N GLY A 157 0.26 -10.04 0.54
CA GLY A 157 0.47 -11.26 1.30
C GLY A 157 1.95 -11.58 1.35
N LYS A 158 2.42 -12.42 0.42
CA LYS A 158 3.83 -12.87 0.40
C LYS A 158 4.88 -11.76 0.29
N PHE A 159 4.52 -10.64 -0.32
CA PHE A 159 5.40 -9.49 -0.49
C PHE A 159 4.65 -8.20 -0.17
N ILE A 160 5.36 -7.32 0.51
CA ILE A 160 4.97 -5.92 0.72
C ILE A 160 6.16 -5.01 0.48
N LEU A 161 5.90 -3.72 0.30
CA LEU A 161 6.97 -2.74 0.26
C LEU A 161 7.59 -2.53 1.64
N ASN A 162 8.91 -2.34 1.67
CA ASN A 162 9.63 -2.07 2.89
C ASN A 162 9.23 -0.71 3.48
N THR A 163 8.50 -0.74 4.61
CA THR A 163 8.01 0.46 5.28
C THR A 163 9.12 1.38 5.80
N GLN A 164 10.29 0.84 6.14
CA GLN A 164 11.46 1.64 6.56
C GLN A 164 12.01 2.42 5.37
N LEU A 165 12.14 1.78 4.21
CA LEU A 165 12.54 2.46 2.98
C LEU A 165 11.51 3.53 2.58
N ILE A 166 10.21 3.25 2.67
CA ILE A 166 9.18 4.26 2.40
C ILE A 166 9.32 5.44 3.37
N ASN A 167 9.58 5.19 4.67
CA ASN A 167 9.83 6.24 5.66
C ASN A 167 11.06 7.07 5.32
N LEU A 168 12.14 6.41 4.87
CA LEU A 168 13.36 7.09 4.46
C LEU A 168 13.09 8.04 3.28
N LEU A 169 12.33 7.58 2.28
CA LEU A 169 12.06 8.32 1.05
C LEU A 169 11.00 9.42 1.19
N PHE A 170 9.96 9.19 2.00
CA PHE A 170 8.75 10.03 2.00
C PHE A 170 8.29 10.45 3.41
N GLY A 171 8.99 10.01 4.46
CA GLY A 171 8.52 10.17 5.85
C GLY A 171 7.17 9.48 6.08
N ASN A 172 6.32 10.13 6.87
CA ASN A 172 4.96 9.65 7.20
C ASN A 172 3.87 10.19 6.26
N ALA A 173 4.22 10.94 5.21
CA ALA A 173 3.23 11.69 4.43
C ALA A 173 2.48 10.84 3.38
N LYS A 174 3.06 9.71 2.95
CA LYS A 174 2.55 8.93 1.83
C LYS A 174 1.81 7.66 2.27
N HIS A 175 0.62 7.49 1.69
CA HIS A 175 -0.30 6.37 1.91
C HIS A 175 -0.81 5.87 0.55
N PHE A 176 -1.14 4.59 0.48
CA PHE A 176 -1.93 4.01 -0.60
C PHE A 176 -3.41 4.23 -0.32
N TYR A 177 -4.13 4.74 -1.30
CA TYR A 177 -5.58 4.89 -1.26
C TYR A 177 -6.20 3.72 -2.01
N ILE A 178 -6.89 2.86 -1.27
CA ILE A 178 -7.37 1.58 -1.79
C ILE A 178 -8.82 1.39 -1.34
N GLN A 179 -9.77 1.20 -2.24
CA GLN A 179 -11.15 0.95 -1.85
C GLN A 179 -11.27 -0.32 -1.00
N THR A 180 -10.89 -1.47 -1.56
CA THR A 180 -10.88 -2.75 -0.86
C THR A 180 -9.47 -3.35 -0.81
N CYS A 181 -8.91 -3.43 0.38
CA CYS A 181 -7.61 -4.06 0.62
C CYS A 181 -7.78 -5.48 1.16
N ASN A 182 -7.26 -6.48 0.44
CA ASN A 182 -7.15 -7.85 0.92
C ASN A 182 -5.73 -8.14 1.43
N LEU A 183 -5.61 -8.46 2.72
CA LEU A 183 -4.42 -9.02 3.33
C LEU A 183 -4.55 -10.54 3.42
N SER A 184 -3.70 -11.25 2.72
CA SER A 184 -3.54 -12.69 2.83
C SER A 184 -2.44 -12.99 3.83
N ILE A 185 -2.81 -13.38 5.04
CA ILE A 185 -1.91 -13.68 6.14
C ILE A 185 -1.31 -15.07 5.89
N THR A 186 0.02 -15.10 5.69
CA THR A 186 0.83 -16.32 5.60
C THR A 186 1.98 -16.24 6.62
N ASP A 187 2.39 -17.39 7.16
CA ASP A 187 2.95 -17.49 8.52
C ASP A 187 4.17 -16.60 8.83
N ASN A 188 5.05 -16.21 7.88
CA ASN A 188 6.30 -15.50 8.26
C ASN A 188 6.33 -13.99 8.00
N ASN A 189 5.29 -13.36 7.40
CA ASN A 189 5.31 -11.91 7.12
C ASN A 189 4.22 -11.10 7.81
N ILE A 190 3.48 -11.72 8.74
CA ILE A 190 2.28 -11.17 9.38
C ILE A 190 2.56 -9.81 10.06
N ARG A 191 3.63 -9.74 10.88
CA ARG A 191 3.99 -8.51 11.61
C ARG A 191 4.27 -7.34 10.66
N ASN A 192 4.93 -7.61 9.53
CA ASN A 192 5.25 -6.57 8.56
C ASN A 192 4.01 -6.15 7.76
N LEU A 193 3.15 -7.11 7.39
CA LEU A 193 1.86 -6.84 6.72
C LEU A 193 1.00 -5.90 7.57
N PHE A 194 0.88 -6.18 8.87
CA PHE A 194 0.11 -5.32 9.77
C PHE A 194 0.76 -3.96 10.00
N LYS A 195 2.09 -3.90 10.18
CA LYS A 195 2.81 -2.61 10.26
C LYS A 195 2.63 -1.77 8.99
N PHE A 196 2.66 -2.40 7.82
CA PHE A 196 2.40 -1.75 6.55
C PHE A 196 0.97 -1.23 6.49
N SER A 197 0.00 -2.08 6.86
CA SER A 197 -1.42 -1.73 6.81
C SER A 197 -1.76 -0.54 7.71
N LEU A 198 -1.32 -0.57 8.97
CA LEU A 198 -1.55 0.51 9.94
C LEU A 198 -0.93 1.85 9.51
N LYS A 199 0.22 1.82 8.82
CA LYS A 199 1.01 3.03 8.56
C LYS A 199 0.85 3.57 7.14
N ARG A 200 0.40 2.75 6.18
CA ARG A 200 0.52 3.05 4.74
C ARG A 200 -0.76 2.82 3.97
N LEU A 201 -1.83 2.32 4.57
CA LEU A 201 -3.08 2.11 3.88
C LEU A 201 -4.13 3.08 4.39
N VAL A 202 -4.82 3.71 3.44
CA VAL A 202 -6.12 4.36 3.62
C VAL A 202 -7.12 3.54 2.80
N SER A 203 -8.13 2.96 3.45
CA SER A 203 -9.05 2.04 2.81
C SER A 203 -10.47 2.08 3.34
N GLU A 204 -11.45 1.92 2.45
CA GLU A 204 -12.86 1.77 2.86
C GLU A 204 -13.05 0.39 3.51
N LEU A 205 -12.47 -0.67 2.94
CA LEU A 205 -12.64 -2.03 3.43
C LEU A 205 -11.31 -2.79 3.49
N LEU A 206 -10.87 -3.12 4.71
CA LEU A 206 -9.76 -4.05 4.94
C LEU A 206 -10.28 -5.46 5.20
N ILE A 207 -10.03 -6.37 4.27
CA ILE A 207 -10.27 -7.81 4.42
C ILE A 207 -8.99 -8.48 4.89
N ILE A 208 -9.01 -9.11 6.07
CA ILE A 208 -7.89 -9.90 6.58
C ILE A 208 -8.25 -11.38 6.43
N ASN A 209 -7.64 -12.05 5.47
CA ASN A 209 -7.78 -13.49 5.26
C ASN A 209 -6.69 -14.25 6.01
N PHE A 210 -7.11 -14.96 7.05
CA PHE A 210 -6.26 -15.93 7.74
C PHE A 210 -6.34 -17.26 7.01
N PHE A 211 -5.26 -17.60 6.32
CA PHE A 211 -5.01 -18.96 5.86
C PHE A 211 -4.31 -19.66 7.02
N ILE A 212 -5.09 -20.22 7.93
CA ILE A 212 -4.61 -20.85 9.15
C ILE A 212 -3.90 -22.14 8.74
N CYS A 213 -2.58 -22.08 8.54
CA CYS A 213 -1.78 -23.29 8.45
C CYS A 213 -1.17 -23.62 9.82
N GLU A 214 -0.66 -22.64 10.58
CA GLU A 214 0.02 -22.90 11.86
C GLU A 214 0.20 -21.67 12.77
N ALA A 215 -0.10 -20.44 12.30
CA ALA A 215 0.10 -19.23 13.09
C ALA A 215 -0.71 -19.23 14.40
N ASP A 216 0.00 -19.10 15.53
CA ASP A 216 -0.59 -18.84 16.84
C ASP A 216 -1.25 -17.46 16.82
N ILE A 217 -2.58 -17.42 16.72
CA ILE A 217 -3.37 -16.18 16.74
C ILE A 217 -3.02 -15.34 17.98
N GLU A 218 -2.65 -15.97 19.09
CA GLU A 218 -2.24 -15.25 20.30
C GLU A 218 -0.98 -14.40 20.08
N GLU A 219 -0.06 -14.81 19.20
CA GLU A 219 1.14 -14.04 18.87
C GLU A 219 0.81 -12.69 18.22
N TYR A 220 -0.32 -12.64 17.50
CA TYR A 220 -0.73 -11.49 16.68
C TYR A 220 -1.91 -10.72 17.25
N LYS A 221 -2.51 -11.20 18.33
CA LYS A 221 -3.69 -10.63 18.98
C LYS A 221 -3.55 -9.14 19.24
N ASP A 222 -2.44 -8.70 19.84
CA ASP A 222 -2.22 -7.28 20.15
C ASP A 222 -2.18 -6.40 18.89
N ILE A 223 -1.63 -6.95 17.80
CA ILE A 223 -1.54 -6.22 16.53
C ILE A 223 -2.90 -6.16 15.84
N LEU A 224 -3.68 -7.24 15.90
CA LEU A 224 -5.06 -7.29 15.39
C LEU A 224 -5.97 -6.34 16.16
N LEU A 225 -5.92 -6.39 17.49
CA LEU A 225 -6.61 -5.43 18.35
C LEU A 225 -6.18 -4.01 17.99
N LYS A 226 -4.90 -3.77 17.77
CA LYS A 226 -4.41 -2.45 17.32
C LYS A 226 -4.98 -2.04 15.96
N ILE A 227 -5.14 -2.95 14.99
CA ILE A 227 -5.78 -2.64 13.70
C ILE A 227 -7.25 -2.29 13.90
N ILE A 228 -7.98 -3.10 14.68
CA ILE A 228 -9.40 -2.88 14.95
C ILE A 228 -9.62 -1.54 15.67
N THR A 229 -8.73 -1.18 16.59
CA THR A 229 -8.93 -0.05 17.51
C THR A 229 -8.27 1.24 17.05
N SER A 230 -7.07 1.17 16.48
CA SER A 230 -6.32 2.34 16.00
C SER A 230 -6.34 2.50 14.49
N GLY A 231 -6.60 1.43 13.73
CA GLY A 231 -6.71 1.50 12.27
C GLY A 231 -7.89 2.33 11.78
N GLY A 232 -8.89 2.56 12.63
CA GLY A 232 -10.12 3.32 12.32
C GLY A 232 -9.92 4.74 11.80
N ASP A 233 -8.73 5.35 11.95
CA ASP A 233 -8.48 6.68 11.39
C ASP A 233 -8.26 6.64 9.87
N ASN A 234 -7.82 5.49 9.35
CA ASN A 234 -7.52 5.30 7.92
C ASN A 234 -8.30 4.14 7.30
N ILE A 235 -9.00 3.32 8.08
CA ILE A 235 -9.71 2.12 7.64
C ILE A 235 -11.14 2.19 8.14
N GLU A 236 -12.10 2.33 7.24
CA GLU A 236 -13.52 2.51 7.60
C GLU A 236 -14.16 1.20 8.07
N HIS A 237 -13.91 0.11 7.35
CA HIS A 237 -14.45 -1.21 7.67
C HIS A 237 -13.36 -2.27 7.70
N ILE A 238 -13.46 -3.21 8.64
CA ILE A 238 -12.57 -4.35 8.75
C ILE A 238 -13.42 -5.62 8.71
N TYR A 239 -13.09 -6.52 7.78
CA TYR A 239 -13.70 -7.83 7.66
C TYR A 239 -12.64 -8.91 7.90
N LEU A 240 -12.89 -9.77 8.89
CA LEU A 240 -12.01 -10.89 9.21
C LEU A 240 -12.57 -12.15 8.56
N SER A 241 -11.74 -12.82 7.76
CA SER A 241 -12.09 -14.02 7.02
C SER A 241 -11.15 -15.15 7.41
N PHE A 242 -11.72 -16.29 7.79
CA PHE A 242 -10.97 -17.47 8.22
C PHE A 242 -11.21 -18.56 7.20
N SER A 243 -10.15 -18.95 6.48
CA SER A 243 -10.21 -20.08 5.55
C SER A 243 -9.59 -21.29 6.22
N ILE A 244 -10.41 -22.31 6.48
CA ILE A 244 -9.95 -23.60 6.98
C ILE A 244 -9.53 -24.43 5.76
N LEU A 245 -8.28 -24.88 5.73
CA LEU A 245 -7.86 -25.88 4.76
C LEU A 245 -8.48 -27.22 5.15
N GLU A 246 -9.21 -27.85 4.22
CA GLU A 246 -9.88 -29.13 4.44
C GLU A 246 -8.89 -30.16 5.03
N GLY A 247 -9.28 -30.79 6.15
CA GLY A 247 -8.52 -31.87 6.78
C GLY A 247 -7.85 -31.55 8.12
N MET A 248 -7.99 -30.33 8.66
CA MET A 248 -7.47 -29.98 9.99
C MET A 248 -8.60 -29.73 11.01
N ASN A 249 -8.52 -30.37 12.18
CA ASN A 249 -9.45 -30.18 13.31
C ASN A 249 -9.16 -28.84 14.00
N HIS A 250 -9.85 -27.76 13.61
CA HIS A 250 -9.53 -26.39 14.03
C HIS A 250 -10.70 -25.55 14.58
N ASP A 251 -11.75 -26.20 15.11
CA ASP A 251 -12.90 -25.50 15.74
C ASP A 251 -12.54 -24.59 16.94
N ILE A 252 -11.27 -24.56 17.41
CA ILE A 252 -10.89 -24.01 18.71
C ILE A 252 -10.38 -22.56 18.66
N ASN A 253 -9.86 -22.05 17.53
CA ASN A 253 -9.14 -20.77 17.54
C ASN A 253 -9.95 -19.54 17.07
N VAL A 254 -10.99 -19.73 16.23
CA VAL A 254 -11.78 -18.59 15.72
C VAL A 254 -12.73 -18.05 16.80
N SER A 255 -13.36 -18.93 17.57
CA SER A 255 -14.24 -18.54 18.68
C SER A 255 -13.49 -17.74 19.74
N LEU A 256 -12.27 -18.16 20.10
CA LEU A 256 -11.44 -17.46 21.08
C LEU A 256 -11.11 -16.02 20.64
N LEU A 257 -10.73 -15.81 19.38
CA LEU A 257 -10.44 -14.47 18.87
C LEU A 257 -11.69 -13.59 18.87
N PHE A 258 -12.83 -14.15 18.46
CA PHE A 258 -14.11 -13.45 18.48
C PHE A 258 -14.48 -13.04 19.91
N ASP A 259 -14.43 -13.97 20.86
CA ASP A 259 -14.73 -13.71 22.28
C ASP A 259 -13.84 -12.61 22.86
N ARG A 260 -12.56 -12.57 22.47
CA ARG A 260 -11.62 -11.52 22.90
C ARG A 260 -11.89 -10.16 22.25
N ILE A 261 -12.28 -10.14 20.98
CA ILE A 261 -12.71 -8.89 20.32
C ILE A 261 -13.97 -8.37 21.03
N VAL A 262 -14.93 -9.24 21.32
CA VAL A 262 -16.15 -8.91 22.08
C VAL A 262 -15.80 -8.40 23.48
N GLU A 263 -14.92 -9.08 24.22
CA GLU A 263 -14.46 -8.66 25.55
C GLU A 263 -13.78 -7.29 25.50
N TYR A 264 -12.91 -7.06 24.50
CA TYR A 264 -12.27 -5.77 24.31
C TYR A 264 -13.31 -4.67 24.04
N VAL A 265 -14.26 -4.90 23.13
CA VAL A 265 -15.33 -3.94 22.82
C VAL A 265 -16.19 -3.66 24.05
N ALA A 266 -16.53 -4.69 24.84
CA ALA A 266 -17.33 -4.56 26.05
C ALA A 266 -16.61 -3.79 27.18
N THR A 267 -15.28 -3.86 27.22
CA THR A 267 -14.46 -3.23 28.28
C THR A 267 -13.80 -1.92 27.85
N SER A 268 -13.77 -1.62 26.55
CA SER A 268 -13.22 -0.39 26.00
C SER A 268 -14.04 0.82 26.46
N ARG A 269 -13.35 1.86 26.93
CA ARG A 269 -13.96 3.17 27.24
C ARG A 269 -13.94 4.13 26.05
N ASP A 270 -13.30 3.72 24.95
CA ASP A 270 -13.21 4.50 23.73
C ASP A 270 -14.30 4.05 22.75
N CYS A 271 -15.46 4.70 22.83
CA CYS A 271 -16.59 4.48 21.91
C CYS A 271 -16.52 5.36 20.65
N SER A 272 -15.40 6.06 20.40
CA SER A 272 -15.29 6.96 19.24
C SER A 272 -15.22 6.20 17.90
N LYS A 273 -15.01 4.88 17.95
CA LYS A 273 -14.83 4.01 16.79
C LYS A 273 -15.85 2.86 16.86
N ASN A 274 -17.07 3.12 16.37
CA ASN A 274 -18.11 2.10 16.25
C ASN A 274 -17.75 1.12 15.12
N CYS A 275 -17.01 0.06 15.43
CA CYS A 275 -16.87 -1.08 14.52
C CYS A 275 -18.23 -1.76 14.36
N THR A 276 -18.73 -1.84 13.12
CA THR A 276 -19.91 -2.66 12.81
C THR A 276 -19.41 -4.05 12.42
N TYR A 277 -19.70 -5.05 13.24
CA TYR A 277 -19.33 -6.45 13.00
C TYR A 277 -20.48 -7.14 12.26
N TYR A 278 -20.19 -7.72 11.08
CA TYR A 278 -21.13 -8.52 10.28
C TYR A 278 -20.62 -9.94 10.16
#